data_AF-A0AAV6V8U1-F1
#
_entry.id   AF-A0AAV6V8U1-F1
#
_cell.length_a   1.000
_cell.length_b   1.000
_cell.length_c   1.000
_cell.angle_alpha   90.00
_cell.angle_beta   90.00
_cell.angle_gamma   90.00
#
_symmetry.space_group_name_H-M   'P 1'
#
loop_
_entity.id
_entity.type
_entity.pdbx_description
1 polymer ?
#
loop_
_entity_poly.entity_id
_entity_poly.type
_entity_poly.pdbx_seq_one_letter_code
_entity_poly.pdbx_strand_id
1 'polypeptide(L)'
;MFQTEAELARQNPGKKVSSANTIPIPRLTPNPSRVDRLIIDELREHAKMVTLIAKMEQLRKVAVHPNIHAAMEDWLDSIRGVQARRRDEILSVAHRPPTRSSVNRIQEDKNVVALAAAIMELSKGARQARTAMWCALMSTVLFNVDPEVASAHDLQHAPFDVKRRVSHPEQEATLQVPVSS
;
A
#
# COMPACT_ATOMS: atom_id res chain seq x y z
N MET A 1 -4.67 -4.60 -10.16
CA MET A 1 -4.98 -3.15 -10.20
C MET A 1 -5.54 -2.71 -11.54
N PHE A 2 -5.18 -3.33 -12.67
CA PHE A 2 -5.76 -3.08 -14.00
C PHE A 2 -7.30 -3.12 -14.11
N GLN A 3 -8.00 -3.72 -13.15
CA GLN A 3 -9.47 -3.78 -13.15
C GLN A 3 -10.14 -2.49 -12.63
N THR A 4 -9.46 -1.69 -11.80
CA THR A 4 -10.03 -0.50 -11.16
C THR A 4 -10.39 0.59 -12.19
N GLU A 5 -9.52 0.82 -13.17
CA GLU A 5 -9.77 1.81 -14.23
C GLU A 5 -10.90 1.37 -15.17
N ALA A 6 -10.88 0.11 -15.61
CA ALA A 6 -11.90 -0.45 -16.48
C ALA A 6 -13.28 -0.41 -15.80
N GLU A 7 -13.34 -0.75 -14.51
CA GLU A 7 -14.57 -0.68 -13.73
C GLU A 7 -15.05 0.76 -13.56
N LEU A 8 -14.15 1.70 -13.28
CA LEU A 8 -14.51 3.12 -13.15
C LEU A 8 -15.03 3.72 -14.48
N ALA A 9 -14.46 3.29 -15.62
CA ALA A 9 -14.93 3.69 -16.94
C ALA A 9 -16.31 3.10 -17.27
N ARG A 10 -16.55 1.83 -16.94
CA ARG A 10 -17.84 1.14 -17.13
C ARG A 10 -18.99 1.86 -16.43
N GLN A 11 -18.73 2.38 -15.23
CA GLN A 11 -19.74 3.03 -14.40
C GLN A 11 -19.95 4.53 -14.69
N ASN A 12 -19.11 5.13 -15.53
CA ASN A 12 -19.18 6.56 -15.84
C ASN A 12 -19.19 6.79 -17.36
N PRO A 13 -20.24 6.33 -18.08
CA PRO A 13 -20.34 6.48 -19.52
C PRO A 13 -20.25 7.96 -19.93
N GLY A 14 -19.44 8.26 -20.95
CA GLY A 14 -19.22 9.61 -21.46
C GLY A 14 -18.20 10.46 -20.70
N LYS A 15 -17.68 10.01 -19.55
CA LYS A 15 -16.62 10.71 -18.81
C LYS A 15 -15.24 10.10 -19.10
N LYS A 16 -14.22 10.94 -19.33
CA LYS A 16 -12.85 10.49 -19.64
C LYS A 16 -12.10 9.97 -18.40
N VAL A 17 -12.35 8.72 -18.04
CA VAL A 17 -11.56 7.98 -17.05
C VAL A 17 -10.33 7.41 -17.77
N SER A 18 -9.13 7.85 -17.35
CA SER A 18 -7.86 7.40 -17.94
C SER A 18 -6.76 7.58 -16.90
N SER A 19 -6.08 6.51 -16.53
CA SER A 19 -4.94 6.54 -15.61
C SER A 19 -3.61 6.73 -16.34
N ALA A 20 -3.65 6.88 -17.68
CA ALA A 20 -2.49 7.02 -18.52
C ALA A 20 -1.65 8.21 -18.05
N ASN A 21 -0.54 7.88 -17.39
CA ASN A 21 0.39 8.85 -16.85
C ASN A 21 1.71 8.68 -17.58
N THR A 22 2.13 9.71 -18.31
CA THR A 22 3.38 9.76 -19.08
C THR A 22 4.55 10.17 -18.17
N ILE A 23 4.61 9.64 -16.94
CA ILE A 23 5.74 9.95 -16.06
C ILE A 23 7.01 9.52 -16.78
N PRO A 24 8.00 10.42 -16.97
CA PRO A 24 9.30 10.06 -17.49
C PRO A 24 9.88 8.99 -16.57
N ILE A 25 9.99 7.78 -17.08
CA ILE A 25 10.46 6.65 -16.30
C ILE A 25 11.96 6.87 -16.09
N PRO A 26 12.45 6.88 -14.84
CA PRO A 26 13.89 6.92 -14.61
C PRO A 26 14.54 5.80 -15.41
N ARG A 27 15.46 6.16 -16.32
CA ARG A 27 16.12 5.18 -17.18
C ARG A 27 16.93 4.24 -16.29
N LEU A 28 16.64 2.94 -16.38
CA LEU A 28 17.42 1.92 -15.73
C LEU A 28 18.87 1.99 -16.23
N THR A 29 19.81 1.72 -15.33
CA THR A 29 21.20 1.47 -15.73
C THR A 29 21.27 0.27 -16.70
N PRO A 30 22.34 0.11 -17.49
CA PRO A 30 22.40 -0.91 -18.55
C PRO A 30 22.11 -2.35 -18.10
N ASN A 31 22.37 -2.67 -16.82
CA ASN A 31 22.14 -3.98 -16.22
C ASN A 31 21.30 -3.85 -14.94
N PRO A 32 19.98 -3.66 -15.05
CA PRO A 32 19.13 -3.49 -13.88
C PRO A 32 18.92 -4.82 -13.16
N SER A 33 18.99 -4.83 -11.84
CA SER A 33 18.64 -6.00 -11.04
C SER A 33 17.12 -6.24 -11.03
N ARG A 34 16.70 -7.37 -10.42
CA ARG A 34 15.28 -7.63 -10.15
C ARG A 34 14.68 -6.59 -9.19
N VAL A 35 15.47 -6.10 -8.24
CA VAL A 35 15.05 -5.06 -7.28
C VAL A 35 14.88 -3.72 -7.99
N ASP A 36 15.77 -3.37 -8.91
CA ASP A 36 15.68 -2.11 -9.67
C ASP A 36 14.41 -2.09 -10.55
N ARG A 37 14.06 -3.22 -11.17
CA ARG A 37 12.81 -3.38 -11.92
C ARG A 37 11.58 -3.28 -11.01
N LEU A 38 11.59 -3.98 -9.88
CA LEU A 38 10.53 -3.94 -8.88
C LEU A 38 10.25 -2.50 -8.43
N ILE A 39 11.29 -1.74 -8.09
CA ILE A 39 11.16 -0.33 -7.68
C ILE A 39 10.43 0.49 -8.74
N ILE A 40 10.83 0.36 -10.01
CA ILE A 40 10.23 1.13 -11.10
C ILE A 40 8.77 0.72 -11.33
N ASP A 41 8.49 -0.58 -11.31
CA ASP A 41 7.15 -1.09 -11.52
C ASP A 41 6.20 -0.59 -10.41
N GLU A 42 6.63 -0.62 -9.15
CA GLU A 42 5.87 -0.11 -8.01
C GLU A 42 5.68 1.42 -8.10
N LEU A 43 6.70 2.19 -8.49
CA LEU A 43 6.58 3.65 -8.68
C LEU A 43 5.56 4.01 -9.77
N ARG A 44 5.59 3.30 -10.90
CA ARG A 44 4.64 3.52 -11.99
C ARG A 44 3.22 3.21 -11.55
N GLU A 45 3.06 2.12 -10.81
CA GLU A 45 1.75 1.69 -10.36
C GLU A 45 1.18 2.62 -9.30
N HIS A 46 2.02 3.06 -8.34
CA HIS A 46 1.67 4.11 -7.39
C HIS A 46 1.19 5.38 -8.10
N ALA A 47 1.92 5.83 -9.12
CA ALA A 47 1.52 7.01 -9.89
C ALA A 47 0.16 6.86 -10.58
N LYS A 48 -0.14 5.69 -11.15
CA LYS A 48 -1.46 5.41 -11.73
C LYS A 48 -2.56 5.47 -10.67
N MET A 49 -2.29 4.92 -9.48
CA MET A 49 -3.23 4.95 -8.37
C MET A 49 -3.56 6.35 -7.92
N VAL A 50 -2.55 7.19 -7.71
CA VAL A 50 -2.76 8.59 -7.31
C VAL A 50 -3.62 9.33 -8.35
N THR A 51 -3.35 9.11 -9.64
CA THR A 51 -4.18 9.67 -10.72
C THR A 51 -5.63 9.17 -10.65
N LEU A 52 -5.85 7.88 -10.40
CA LEU A 52 -7.18 7.31 -10.29
C LEU A 52 -7.96 7.86 -9.09
N ILE A 53 -7.31 8.03 -7.93
CA ILE A 53 -7.93 8.65 -6.75
C ILE A 53 -8.37 10.07 -7.07
N ALA A 54 -7.50 10.88 -7.68
CA ALA A 54 -7.86 12.24 -8.07
C ALA A 54 -9.06 12.26 -9.03
N LYS A 55 -9.13 11.31 -9.98
CA LYS A 55 -10.30 11.16 -10.87
C LYS A 55 -11.56 10.76 -10.11
N MET A 56 -11.47 9.85 -9.15
CA MET A 56 -12.60 9.45 -8.30
C MET A 56 -13.16 10.66 -7.52
N GLU A 57 -12.29 11.49 -6.95
CA GLU A 57 -12.69 12.72 -6.26
C GLU A 57 -13.36 13.72 -7.22
N GLN A 58 -12.82 13.89 -8.44
CA GLN A 58 -13.41 14.74 -9.48
C GLN A 58 -14.80 14.28 -9.93
N LEU A 59 -15.02 12.96 -9.98
CA LEU A 59 -16.30 12.36 -10.35
C LEU A 59 -17.35 12.56 -9.25
N ARG A 60 -16.94 12.41 -7.98
CA ARG A 60 -17.80 12.56 -6.81
C ARG A 60 -18.02 14.01 -6.38
N LYS A 61 -17.14 14.93 -6.79
CA LYS A 61 -17.07 16.32 -6.30
C LYS A 61 -16.80 16.44 -4.79
N VAL A 62 -16.37 15.36 -4.16
CA VAL A 62 -16.02 15.27 -2.74
C VAL A 62 -14.72 14.46 -2.62
N ALA A 63 -13.86 14.85 -1.69
CA ALA A 63 -12.61 14.14 -1.40
C ALA A 63 -12.87 12.71 -0.91
N VAL A 64 -11.92 11.81 -1.18
CA VAL A 64 -11.98 10.46 -0.60
C VAL A 64 -11.55 10.50 0.88
N HIS A 65 -11.85 9.44 1.62
CA HIS A 65 -11.47 9.37 3.03
C HIS A 65 -9.94 9.53 3.21
N PRO A 66 -9.45 10.34 4.16
CA PRO A 66 -8.02 10.64 4.33
C PRO A 66 -7.11 9.42 4.44
N ASN A 67 -7.57 8.34 5.08
CA ASN A 67 -6.84 7.06 5.17
C ASN A 67 -6.46 6.47 3.80
N ILE A 68 -7.18 6.80 2.73
CA ILE A 68 -6.82 6.35 1.38
C ILE A 68 -5.53 7.02 0.93
N HIS A 69 -5.40 8.33 1.14
CA HIS A 69 -4.18 9.08 0.83
C HIS A 69 -3.03 8.65 1.74
N ALA A 70 -3.28 8.47 3.04
CA ALA A 70 -2.27 7.98 3.97
C ALA A 70 -1.71 6.60 3.55
N ALA A 71 -2.57 5.67 3.11
CA ALA A 71 -2.12 4.37 2.63
C ALA A 71 -1.27 4.44 1.34
N MET A 72 -1.49 5.45 0.49
CA MET A 72 -0.65 5.70 -0.69
C MET A 72 0.72 6.26 -0.28
N GLU A 73 0.75 7.17 0.70
CA GLU A 73 1.97 7.74 1.26
C GLU A 73 2.83 6.66 1.94
N ASP A 74 2.24 5.81 2.78
CA ASP A 74 2.92 4.68 3.43
C ASP A 74 3.54 3.71 2.40
N TRP A 75 2.83 3.46 1.29
CA TRP A 75 3.34 2.65 0.21
C TRP A 75 4.53 3.32 -0.50
N LEU A 76 4.42 4.62 -0.80
CA LEU A 76 5.52 5.39 -1.40
C LEU A 76 6.77 5.41 -0.52
N ASP A 77 6.61 5.58 0.78
CA ASP A 77 7.71 5.55 1.73
C ASP A 77 8.36 4.16 1.84
N SER A 78 7.56 3.11 1.74
CA SER A 78 8.09 1.74 1.66
C SER A 78 8.91 1.52 0.37
N ILE A 79 8.47 2.07 -0.78
CA ILE A 79 9.24 2.04 -2.04
C ILE A 79 10.57 2.79 -1.86
N ARG A 80 10.55 3.98 -1.26
CA ARG A 80 11.75 4.78 -0.96
C ARG A 80 12.70 4.05 -0.01
N GLY A 81 12.17 3.30 0.95
CA GLY A 81 12.93 2.42 1.83
C GLY A 81 13.73 1.36 1.05
N VAL A 82 13.09 0.68 0.10
CA VAL A 82 13.78 -0.29 -0.77
C VAL A 82 14.83 0.39 -1.64
N GLN A 83 14.55 1.57 -2.20
CA GLN A 83 15.52 2.36 -2.96
C GLN A 83 16.75 2.73 -2.15
N ALA A 84 16.58 3.13 -0.88
CA ALA A 84 17.69 3.45 0.01
C ALA A 84 18.56 2.22 0.27
N ARG A 85 17.96 1.08 0.65
CA ARG A 85 18.70 -0.17 0.89
C ARG A 85 19.42 -0.67 -0.35
N ARG A 86 18.82 -0.50 -1.53
CA ARG A 86 19.45 -0.85 -2.80
C ARG A 86 20.67 0.02 -3.11
N ARG A 87 20.61 1.33 -2.81
CA ARG A 87 21.78 2.22 -2.93
C ARG A 87 22.89 1.84 -1.96
N ASP A 88 22.54 1.53 -0.71
CA ASP A 88 23.50 1.11 0.31
C ASP A 88 24.23 -0.18 -0.11
N GLU A 89 23.50 -1.17 -0.66
CA GLU A 89 24.06 -2.41 -1.20
C GLU A 89 25.08 -2.15 -2.32
N ILE A 90 24.73 -1.30 -3.29
CA ILE A 90 25.62 -0.94 -4.41
C ILE A 90 26.89 -0.25 -3.89
N LEU A 91 26.75 0.72 -2.97
CA LEU A 91 27.89 1.41 -2.37
C LEU A 91 28.77 0.43 -1.57
N SER A 92 28.16 -0.49 -0.83
CA SER A 92 28.89 -1.51 -0.07
C SER A 92 29.69 -2.45 -0.97
N VAL A 93 29.19 -2.78 -2.16
CA VAL A 93 29.92 -3.60 -3.13
C VAL A 93 31.04 -2.81 -3.80
N ALA A 94 30.81 -1.52 -4.10
CA ALA A 94 31.79 -0.65 -4.76
C ALA A 94 33.03 -0.36 -3.87
N HIS A 95 32.86 -0.23 -2.56
CA HIS A 95 33.96 0.05 -1.61
C HIS A 95 34.64 -1.22 -1.08
N ARG A 96 34.45 -2.38 -1.73
CA ARG A 96 34.97 -3.67 -1.26
C ARG A 96 36.49 -3.76 -1.44
N PRO A 97 37.28 -4.07 -0.38
CA PRO A 97 38.68 -4.40 -0.55
C PRO A 97 38.85 -5.74 -1.28
N PRO A 98 39.92 -5.93 -2.09
CA PRO A 98 40.12 -7.14 -2.88
C PRO A 98 40.29 -8.42 -2.05
N THR A 99 40.61 -8.29 -0.76
CA THR A 99 40.71 -9.41 0.18
C THR A 99 39.36 -9.75 0.80
N ARG A 100 38.89 -10.99 0.60
CA ARG A 100 37.65 -11.51 1.19
C ARG A 100 37.86 -11.86 2.67
N SER A 101 37.81 -10.87 3.55
CA SER A 101 37.80 -11.08 5.00
C SER A 101 36.44 -11.59 5.50
N SER A 102 36.42 -12.23 6.67
CA SER A 102 35.18 -12.69 7.33
C SER A 102 34.24 -11.50 7.67
N VAL A 103 34.82 -10.35 8.03
CA VAL A 103 34.08 -9.10 8.30
C VAL A 103 33.29 -8.62 7.07
N ASN A 104 33.86 -8.76 5.87
CA ASN A 104 33.18 -8.38 4.62
C ASN A 104 31.96 -9.27 4.33
N ARG A 105 31.97 -10.55 4.73
CA ARG A 105 30.83 -11.47 4.56
C ARG A 105 29.69 -11.13 5.52
N ILE A 106 30.01 -10.87 6.78
CA ILE A 106 29.01 -10.48 7.78
C ILE A 106 28.29 -9.20 7.37
N GLN A 107 29.01 -8.23 6.79
CA GLN A 107 28.40 -7.00 6.30
C GLN A 107 27.50 -7.23 5.07
N GLU A 108 27.91 -8.11 4.16
CA GLU A 108 27.11 -8.51 3.00
C GLU A 108 25.79 -9.16 3.45
N ASP A 109 25.85 -10.11 4.38
CA ASP A 109 24.66 -10.77 4.93
C ASP A 109 23.71 -9.77 5.60
N LYS A 110 24.24 -8.80 6.36
CA LYS A 110 23.45 -7.73 6.97
C LYS A 110 22.73 -6.87 5.93
N ASN A 111 23.40 -6.50 4.85
CA ASN A 111 22.81 -5.71 3.78
C ASN A 111 21.69 -6.48 3.07
N VAL A 112 21.90 -7.78 2.81
CA VAL A 112 20.89 -8.66 2.20
C VAL A 112 19.67 -8.80 3.09
N VAL A 113 19.86 -9.05 4.39
CA VAL A 113 18.76 -9.15 5.37
C VAL A 113 17.99 -7.83 5.47
N ALA A 114 18.69 -6.69 5.51
CA ALA A 114 18.06 -5.37 5.57
C ALA A 114 17.24 -5.06 4.29
N LEU A 115 17.75 -5.45 3.12
CA LEU A 115 17.02 -5.31 1.86
C LEU A 115 15.79 -6.21 1.81
N ALA A 116 15.91 -7.47 2.25
CA ALA A 116 14.79 -8.39 2.35
C ALA A 116 13.67 -7.87 3.28
N ALA A 117 14.05 -7.30 4.43
CA ALA A 117 13.11 -6.65 5.34
C ALA A 117 12.40 -5.46 4.69
N ALA A 118 13.13 -4.60 3.95
CA ALA A 118 12.51 -3.48 3.24
C ALA A 118 11.52 -3.95 2.15
N ILE A 119 11.83 -5.02 1.41
CA ILE A 119 10.93 -5.61 0.42
C ILE A 119 9.67 -6.20 1.07
N MET A 120 9.81 -6.77 2.27
CA MET A 120 8.66 -7.26 3.05
C MET A 120 7.73 -6.11 3.45
N GLU A 121 8.27 -4.98 3.92
CA GLU A 121 7.47 -3.78 4.24
C GLU A 121 6.80 -3.19 2.99
N LEU A 122 7.53 -3.10 1.86
CA LEU A 122 6.95 -2.74 0.57
C LEU A 122 5.76 -3.63 0.20
N SER A 123 5.87 -4.94 0.42
CA SER A 123 4.78 -5.87 0.14
C SER A 123 3.56 -5.64 1.04
N LYS A 124 3.75 -5.18 2.28
CA LYS A 124 2.66 -4.80 3.19
C LYS A 124 2.01 -3.49 2.74
N GLY A 125 2.80 -2.45 2.48
CA GLY A 125 2.31 -1.17 1.98
C GLY A 125 1.51 -1.34 0.68
N ALA A 126 2.01 -2.13 -0.27
CA ALA A 126 1.31 -2.41 -1.52
C ALA A 126 -0.03 -3.15 -1.31
N ARG A 127 -0.15 -4.02 -0.29
CA ARG A 127 -1.43 -4.66 0.06
C ARG A 127 -2.41 -3.66 0.66
N GLN A 128 -1.95 -2.81 1.58
CA GLN A 128 -2.78 -1.77 2.21
C GLN A 128 -3.27 -0.76 1.18
N ALA A 129 -2.39 -0.28 0.30
CA ALA A 129 -2.76 0.60 -0.81
C ALA A 129 -3.80 -0.02 -1.73
N ARG A 130 -3.71 -1.34 -2.03
CA ARG A 130 -4.74 -2.03 -2.82
C ARG A 130 -6.10 -2.05 -2.14
N THR A 131 -6.14 -2.35 -0.84
CA THR A 131 -7.39 -2.32 -0.09
C THR A 131 -7.98 -0.91 -0.04
N ALA A 132 -7.14 0.10 0.22
CA ALA A 132 -7.55 1.50 0.22
C ALA A 132 -8.11 1.94 -1.15
N MET A 133 -7.44 1.58 -2.24
CA MET A 133 -7.90 1.83 -3.60
C MET A 133 -9.25 1.14 -3.89
N TRP A 134 -9.44 -0.08 -3.40
CA TRP A 134 -10.72 -0.78 -3.52
C TRP A 134 -11.83 -0.04 -2.76
N CYS A 135 -11.56 0.41 -1.54
CA CYS A 135 -12.49 1.25 -0.78
C CYS A 135 -12.82 2.54 -1.54
N ALA A 136 -11.81 3.24 -2.09
CA ALA A 136 -12.00 4.44 -2.89
C ALA A 136 -12.91 4.19 -4.11
N LEU A 137 -12.67 3.08 -4.82
CA LEU A 137 -13.50 2.66 -5.94
C LEU A 137 -14.94 2.42 -5.47
N MET A 138 -15.15 1.57 -4.47
CA MET A 138 -16.50 1.24 -3.98
C MET A 138 -17.25 2.48 -3.48
N SER A 139 -16.62 3.38 -2.74
CA SER A 139 -17.23 4.65 -2.36
C SER A 139 -17.62 5.48 -3.59
N THR A 140 -16.83 5.46 -4.67
CA THR A 140 -17.13 6.20 -5.90
C THR A 140 -18.29 5.58 -6.68
N VAL A 141 -18.30 4.25 -6.80
CA VAL A 141 -19.35 3.46 -7.42
C VAL A 141 -20.68 3.68 -6.69
N LEU A 142 -20.67 3.57 -5.37
CA LEU A 142 -21.86 3.71 -4.53
C LEU A 142 -22.34 5.16 -4.46
N PHE A 143 -21.45 6.15 -4.52
CA PHE A 143 -21.84 7.56 -4.55
C PHE A 143 -22.69 7.91 -5.77
N ASN A 144 -22.50 7.21 -6.89
CA ASN A 144 -23.37 7.36 -8.06
C ASN A 144 -24.78 6.77 -7.85
N VAL A 145 -24.98 5.93 -6.83
CA VAL A 145 -26.27 5.29 -6.49
C VAL A 145 -26.96 6.00 -5.32
N ASP A 146 -26.22 6.30 -4.25
CA ASP A 146 -26.69 6.99 -3.04
C ASP A 146 -25.58 7.88 -2.43
N PRO A 147 -25.66 9.22 -2.58
CA PRO A 147 -24.62 10.15 -2.13
C PRO A 147 -24.46 10.27 -0.62
N GLU A 148 -25.54 10.12 0.17
CA GLU A 148 -25.50 10.32 1.63
C GLU A 148 -24.71 9.20 2.30
N VAL A 149 -25.02 7.95 1.94
CA VAL A 149 -24.35 6.74 2.49
C VAL A 149 -22.87 6.67 2.07
N ALA A 150 -22.55 7.10 0.85
CA ALA A 150 -21.20 6.99 0.29
C ALA A 150 -20.23 8.11 0.71
N SER A 151 -20.74 9.19 1.32
CA SER A 151 -19.93 10.32 1.79
C SER A 151 -19.12 9.98 3.05
N ALA A 152 -19.51 8.94 3.80
CA ALA A 152 -18.87 8.50 5.05
C ALA A 152 -18.67 9.62 6.09
N HIS A 153 -19.51 10.66 6.06
CA HIS A 153 -19.42 11.83 6.96
C HIS A 153 -19.43 11.41 8.45
N ASP A 154 -20.18 10.36 8.81
CA ASP A 154 -20.33 9.89 10.19
C ASP A 154 -19.16 9.06 10.75
N LEU A 155 -18.18 8.69 9.91
CA LEU A 155 -17.03 7.87 10.34
C LEU A 155 -15.75 8.67 10.61
N GLN A 156 -15.77 9.99 10.42
CA GLN A 156 -14.60 10.87 10.60
C GLN A 156 -14.04 10.91 12.03
N HIS A 157 -14.77 10.37 13.02
CA HIS A 157 -14.39 10.39 14.44
C HIS A 157 -13.95 9.05 15.05
N ALA A 158 -13.91 7.95 14.29
CA ALA A 158 -13.50 6.67 14.84
C ALA A 158 -12.00 6.41 14.60
N PRO A 159 -11.12 6.50 15.62
CA PRO A 159 -9.73 6.06 15.47
C PRO A 159 -9.72 4.54 15.20
N PHE A 160 -9.08 4.15 14.11
CA PHE A 160 -8.81 2.75 13.79
C PHE A 160 -7.76 2.22 14.77
N ASP A 161 -8.21 1.61 15.86
CA ASP A 161 -7.34 0.90 16.78
C ASP A 161 -6.89 -0.43 16.16
N VAL A 162 -5.66 -0.45 15.66
CA VAL A 162 -4.96 -1.62 15.09
C VAL A 162 -4.53 -2.62 16.18
N LYS A 163 -4.97 -2.46 17.43
CA LYS A 163 -4.51 -3.28 18.56
C LYS A 163 -5.63 -4.03 19.28
N ARG A 164 -6.44 -4.80 18.54
CA ARG A 164 -7.25 -5.88 19.14
C ARG A 164 -6.72 -7.26 18.76
N ARG A 165 -5.52 -7.58 19.25
CA ARG A 165 -5.01 -8.96 19.28
C ARG A 165 -5.28 -9.53 20.67
N VAL A 166 -6.34 -10.34 20.73
CA VAL A 166 -6.63 -11.41 21.69
C VAL A 166 -6.58 -11.02 23.18
N SER A 167 -7.76 -10.82 23.76
CA SER A 167 -8.02 -11.07 25.17
C SER A 167 -9.41 -11.71 25.29
N HIS A 168 -9.46 -13.04 25.33
CA HIS A 168 -10.59 -13.76 25.91
C HIS A 168 -10.43 -13.75 27.43
N PRO A 169 -11.43 -13.29 28.20
CA PRO A 169 -11.66 -13.81 29.53
C PRO A 169 -12.66 -14.98 29.42
N GLU A 170 -12.22 -16.17 29.83
CA GLU A 170 -13.12 -17.30 30.12
C GLU A 170 -14.10 -16.86 31.22
N GLN A 171 -15.38 -16.81 30.89
CA GLN A 171 -16.45 -16.69 31.88
C GLN A 171 -16.88 -18.10 32.27
N GLU A 172 -16.47 -18.48 33.49
CA GLU A 172 -16.87 -19.69 34.19
C GLU A 172 -18.36 -19.60 34.53
N ALA A 173 -19.19 -20.30 33.76
CA ALA A 173 -20.64 -20.38 33.98
C ALA A 173 -20.91 -21.27 35.20
N THR A 174 -21.23 -20.64 36.34
CA THR A 174 -21.73 -21.34 37.52
C THR A 174 -23.16 -21.82 37.26
N LEU A 175 -23.31 -23.13 37.14
CA LEU A 175 -24.58 -23.85 36.97
C LEU A 175 -25.39 -23.79 38.28
N GLN A 176 -26.44 -22.97 38.33
CA GLN A 176 -27.48 -23.07 39.37
C GLN A 176 -28.49 -24.14 38.97
N VAL A 177 -28.59 -25.19 39.78
CA VAL A 177 -29.59 -26.25 39.69
C VAL A 177 -30.85 -25.80 40.43
N PRO A 178 -32.06 -25.92 39.85
CA PRO A 178 -33.29 -25.52 40.53
C PRO A 178 -33.75 -26.58 41.55
N VAL A 179 -34.20 -26.08 42.69
CA VAL A 179 -34.87 -26.82 43.78
C VAL A 179 -36.28 -27.19 43.35
N SER A 180 -36.66 -28.46 43.54
CA SER A 180 -38.07 -28.90 43.51
C SER A 180 -38.41 -29.55 44.85
N SER A 181 -39.57 -29.16 45.37
CA SER A 181 -40.25 -29.66 46.57
C SER A 181 -40.59 -31.15 46.51
#